data_AF-A0A7L1DQD2-F1
#
_entry.id   AF-A0A7L1DQD2-F1
#
_cell.length_a   1.000
_cell.length_b   1.000
_cell.length_c   1.000
_cell.angle_alpha   90.00
_cell.angle_beta   90.00
_cell.angle_gamma   90.00
#
_symmetry.space_group_name_H-M   'P 1'
#
loop_
_entity.id
_entity.type
_entity.pdbx_description
1 polymer ?
#
loop_
_entity_poly.entity_id
_entity_poly.type
_entity_poly.pdbx_seq_one_letter_code
_entity_poly.pdbx_strand_id
1 'polypeptide(L)'
;SIILATFPEHEKVSISFVMGHAVQEVEILKEGDSEMKQRLSCIFAPEESKAYNPGELERKKKDLKGWLERNHIPVAEQGESGRTLCVAGVLTIDPPYGPEQCSSSNEIILSRVQGLVQGYLEKQH
;
A
#
# COMPACT_ATOMS: atom_id res chain seq x y z
N SER A 1 3.25 12.04 21.43
CA SER A 1 2.29 10.95 21.14
C SER A 1 3.04 9.65 21.28
N ILE A 2 2.38 8.60 21.77
CA ILE A 2 2.98 7.28 21.99
C ILE A 2 2.18 6.25 21.21
N ILE A 3 2.86 5.30 20.59
CA ILE A 3 2.22 4.17 19.90
C ILE A 3 2.44 2.93 20.77
N LEU A 4 1.34 2.27 21.12
CA LEU A 4 1.36 1.01 21.84
C LEU A 4 1.08 -0.13 20.86
N ALA A 5 1.98 -1.10 20.74
CA ALA A 5 1.79 -2.29 19.93
C ALA A 5 1.72 -3.53 20.83
N THR A 6 0.64 -4.29 20.73
CA THR A 6 0.39 -5.51 21.50
C THR A 6 0.46 -6.73 20.59
N PHE A 7 1.23 -7.73 20.99
CA PHE A 7 1.51 -8.96 20.22
C PHE A 7 0.99 -10.22 20.94
N PRO A 8 -0.33 -10.47 20.92
CA PRO A 8 -0.90 -11.71 21.48
C PRO A 8 -0.44 -12.94 20.68
N GLU A 9 -0.24 -14.09 21.35
CA GLU A 9 0.32 -15.33 20.74
C GLU A 9 -0.54 -15.94 19.62
N HIS A 10 -1.84 -15.64 19.56
CA HIS A 10 -2.78 -16.23 18.60
C HIS A 10 -3.70 -15.23 17.91
N GLU A 11 -3.45 -13.93 18.05
CA GLU A 11 -4.32 -12.88 17.51
C GLU A 11 -3.53 -11.87 16.67
N LYS A 12 -4.26 -11.05 15.90
CA LYS A 12 -3.66 -9.98 15.11
C LYS A 12 -3.03 -8.94 16.04
N VAL A 13 -1.91 -8.39 15.60
CA VAL A 13 -1.24 -7.27 16.28
C VAL A 13 -2.23 -6.13 16.47
N SER A 14 -2.36 -5.65 17.70
CA SER A 14 -3.20 -4.50 18.04
C SER A 14 -2.33 -3.27 18.24
N ILE A 15 -2.68 -2.17 17.56
CA ILE A 15 -1.97 -0.89 17.64
C ILE A 15 -2.89 0.16 18.23
N SER A 16 -2.46 0.81 19.30
CA SER A 16 -3.19 1.89 19.96
C SER A 16 -2.38 3.18 19.94
N PHE A 17 -3.04 4.29 19.60
CA PHE A 17 -2.42 5.60 19.60
C PHE A 17 -2.79 6.36 20.87
N VAL A 18 -1.79 6.77 21.64
CA VAL A 18 -1.97 7.52 22.88
C VAL A 18 -1.50 8.96 22.66
N MET A 19 -2.42 9.89 22.88
CA MET A 19 -2.11 11.31 22.80
C MET A 19 -1.11 11.68 23.89
N GLY A 20 -0.07 12.43 23.53
CA GLY A 20 1.02 12.74 24.47
C GLY A 20 0.59 13.49 25.72
N HIS A 21 -0.48 14.29 25.63
CA HIS A 21 -1.03 15.04 26.77
C HIS A 21 -1.78 14.16 27.78
N ALA A 22 -2.18 12.95 27.40
CA ALA A 22 -2.86 11.99 28.28
C ALA A 22 -1.87 11.11 29.06
N VAL A 23 -0.56 11.23 28.78
CA VAL A 23 0.49 10.42 29.40
C VAL A 23 1.14 11.23 30.52
N GLN A 24 1.05 10.73 31.75
CA GLN A 24 1.69 11.37 32.92
C GLN A 24 3.14 10.92 33.09
N GLU A 25 3.42 9.62 32.91
CA GLU A 25 4.73 9.02 33.09
C GLU A 25 4.87 7.74 32.26
N VAL A 26 6.11 7.42 31.84
CA VAL A 26 6.45 6.18 31.11
C VAL A 26 7.69 5.58 31.75
N GLU A 27 7.59 4.35 32.22
CA GLU A 27 8.70 3.61 32.80
C GLU A 27 9.04 2.38 31.93
N ILE A 28 10.34 2.16 31.69
CA ILE A 28 10.81 1.02 30.91
C ILE A 28 11.13 -0.12 31.89
N LEU A 29 10.17 -1.03 32.06
CA LEU A 29 10.34 -2.21 32.94
C LEU A 29 11.30 -3.26 32.35
N LYS A 30 11.33 -3.37 31.02
CA LYS A 30 12.22 -4.28 30.29
C LYS A 30 12.52 -3.68 28.92
N GLU A 31 13.78 -3.63 28.56
CA GLU A 31 14.16 -3.24 27.20
C GLU A 31 13.75 -4.34 26.20
N GLY A 32 13.29 -3.92 25.02
CA GLY A 32 12.79 -4.86 24.00
C GLY A 32 13.89 -5.76 23.44
N ASP A 33 13.62 -7.07 23.45
CA ASP A 33 14.51 -8.09 22.88
C ASP A 33 14.59 -7.98 21.35
N SER A 34 15.61 -8.59 20.74
CA SER A 34 15.81 -8.59 19.28
C SER A 34 14.60 -9.10 18.50
N GLU A 35 13.88 -10.09 19.02
CA GLU A 35 12.64 -10.58 18.41
C GLU A 35 11.55 -9.50 18.37
N MET A 36 11.43 -8.73 19.45
CA MET A 36 10.41 -7.68 19.56
C MET A 36 10.74 -6.49 18.65
N LYS A 37 12.03 -6.15 18.51
CA LYS A 37 12.52 -5.20 17.51
C LYS A 37 12.20 -5.65 16.09
N GLN A 38 12.37 -6.93 15.79
CA GLN A 38 12.04 -7.49 14.48
C GLN A 38 10.53 -7.44 14.21
N ARG A 39 9.69 -7.83 15.17
CA ARG A 39 8.22 -7.73 15.03
C ARG A 39 7.75 -6.29 14.83
N LEU A 40 8.32 -5.33 15.56
CA LEU A 40 8.03 -3.90 15.37
C LEU A 40 8.49 -3.43 13.99
N SER A 41 9.68 -3.85 13.54
CA SER A 41 10.19 -3.47 12.22
C SER A 41 9.28 -3.94 11.09
N CYS A 42 8.61 -5.10 11.22
CA CYS A 42 7.62 -5.57 10.25
C CYS A 42 6.33 -4.73 10.22
N ILE A 43 5.94 -4.10 11.33
CA ILE A 43 4.75 -3.23 11.39
C ILE A 43 5.04 -1.88 10.74
N PHE A 44 6.23 -1.34 11.00
CA PHE A 44 6.66 -0.04 10.47
C PHE A 44 7.34 -0.15 9.10
N ALA A 45 7.51 -1.36 8.58
CA ALA A 45 8.00 -1.53 7.23
C ALA A 45 6.94 -0.98 6.26
N PRO A 46 7.31 -0.07 5.35
CA PRO A 46 6.38 0.42 4.34
C PRO A 46 5.83 -0.79 3.57
N GLU A 47 4.54 -0.81 3.24
CA GLU A 47 3.91 -1.94 2.53
C GLU A 47 4.60 -2.31 1.19
N GLU A 48 5.45 -1.41 0.68
CA GLU A 48 6.41 -1.63 -0.40
C GLU A 48 7.39 -2.80 -0.12
N SER A 49 7.55 -3.22 1.14
CA SER A 49 8.39 -4.34 1.58
C SER A 49 7.64 -5.67 1.71
N LYS A 50 6.37 -5.76 1.28
CA LYS A 50 5.88 -7.07 0.82
C LYS A 50 6.71 -7.34 -0.42
N ALA A 51 7.63 -8.31 -0.34
CA ALA A 51 8.50 -8.71 -1.43
C ALA A 51 7.64 -9.28 -2.58
N TYR A 52 6.97 -8.39 -3.32
CA TYR A 52 6.21 -8.77 -4.49
C TYR A 52 7.21 -9.31 -5.48
N ASN A 53 7.01 -10.56 -5.88
CA ASN A 53 7.90 -11.19 -6.84
C ASN A 53 7.88 -10.31 -8.12
N PRO A 54 9.04 -9.90 -8.66
CA PRO A 54 9.08 -9.08 -9.86
C PRO A 54 8.28 -9.67 -11.03
N GLY A 55 8.19 -11.02 -11.11
CA GLY A 55 7.34 -11.69 -12.09
C GLY A 55 5.84 -11.49 -11.85
N GLU A 56 5.40 -11.42 -10.59
CA GLU A 56 4.00 -11.14 -10.24
C GLU A 56 3.63 -9.68 -10.48
N LEU A 57 4.54 -8.75 -10.18
CA LEU A 57 4.36 -7.33 -10.50
C LEU A 57 4.23 -7.12 -12.01
N GLU A 58 5.08 -7.75 -12.82
CA GLU A 58 4.99 -7.65 -14.28
C GLU A 58 3.69 -8.27 -14.81
N ARG A 59 3.23 -9.38 -14.22
CA ARG A 59 1.94 -9.98 -14.59
C ARG A 59 0.78 -9.04 -14.24
N LYS A 60 0.73 -8.53 -12.99
CA LYS A 60 -0.27 -7.56 -12.55
C LYS A 60 -0.28 -6.30 -13.43
N LYS A 61 0.91 -5.79 -13.78
CA LYS A 61 1.06 -4.63 -14.68
C LYS A 61 0.39 -4.89 -16.02
N LYS A 62 0.72 -6.03 -16.66
CA LYS A 62 0.17 -6.41 -17.97
C LYS A 62 -1.33 -6.65 -17.92
N ASP A 63 -1.81 -7.34 -16.88
CA ASP A 63 -3.22 -7.63 -16.72
C ASP A 63 -4.03 -6.35 -16.48
N LEU A 64 -3.55 -5.45 -15.61
CA LEU A 64 -4.20 -4.16 -15.35
C LEU A 64 -4.20 -3.26 -16.59
N LYS A 65 -3.06 -3.15 -17.27
CA LYS A 65 -2.95 -2.39 -18.54
C LYS A 65 -3.96 -2.92 -19.56
N GLY A 66 -3.99 -4.23 -19.80
CA GLY A 66 -4.90 -4.85 -20.75
C GLY A 66 -6.38 -4.76 -20.32
N TRP A 67 -6.66 -4.69 -19.02
CA TRP A 67 -8.01 -4.44 -18.53
C TRP A 67 -8.44 -2.99 -18.76
N LEU A 68 -7.57 -2.02 -18.48
CA LEU A 68 -7.84 -0.60 -18.75
C LEU A 68 -8.05 -0.34 -20.25
N GLU A 69 -7.21 -0.91 -21.11
CA GLU A 69 -7.35 -0.81 -22.58
C GLU A 69 -8.68 -1.40 -23.06
N ARG A 70 -9.11 -2.55 -22.51
CA ARG A 70 -10.42 -3.15 -22.79
C ARG A 70 -11.60 -2.28 -22.33
N ASN A 71 -11.41 -1.46 -21.31
CA ASN A 71 -12.41 -0.49 -20.86
C ASN A 71 -12.33 0.84 -21.65
N HIS A 72 -11.63 0.85 -22.79
CA HIS A 72 -11.41 2.04 -23.63
C HIS A 72 -10.67 3.18 -22.92
N ILE A 73 -9.83 2.82 -21.94
CA ILE A 73 -9.02 3.79 -21.20
C ILE A 73 -7.61 3.74 -21.77
N PRO A 74 -7.07 4.86 -22.31
CA PRO A 74 -5.73 4.88 -22.86
C PRO A 74 -4.69 4.77 -21.74
N VAL A 75 -3.74 3.85 -21.88
CA VAL A 75 -2.66 3.63 -20.90
C VAL A 75 -1.30 3.63 -21.59
N ALA A 76 -0.35 4.38 -21.04
CA ALA A 76 1.04 4.41 -21.46
C ALA A 76 1.96 4.03 -20.29
N GLU A 77 3.11 3.45 -20.58
CA GLU A 77 4.14 3.20 -19.55
C GLU A 77 5.02 4.45 -19.42
N GLN A 78 5.28 4.89 -18.19
CA GLN A 78 6.08 6.08 -17.87
C GLN A 78 7.13 5.78 -16.77
N GLY A 79 8.12 6.67 -16.68
CA GLY A 79 9.27 6.57 -15.76
C GLY A 79 10.48 5.86 -16.39
N GLU A 80 11.68 6.13 -15.86
CA GLU A 80 12.95 5.55 -16.36
C GLU A 80 12.96 4.02 -16.38
N SER A 81 12.16 3.38 -15.52
CA SER A 81 12.03 1.92 -15.44
C SER A 81 10.79 1.36 -16.14
N GLY A 82 9.92 2.19 -16.72
CA GLY A 82 8.65 1.75 -17.33
C GLY A 82 7.72 1.01 -16.35
N ARG A 83 7.84 1.30 -15.05
CA ARG A 83 7.07 0.65 -13.98
C ARG A 83 5.79 1.39 -13.63
N THR A 84 5.69 2.66 -13.99
CA THR A 84 4.51 3.47 -13.68
C THR A 84 3.57 3.45 -14.89
N LEU A 85 2.30 3.15 -14.67
CA LEU A 85 1.28 3.22 -15.72
C LEU A 85 0.64 4.60 -15.70
N CYS A 86 0.75 5.36 -16.79
CA CYS A 86 0.01 6.59 -16.96
C CYS A 86 -1.30 6.34 -17.70
N VAL A 87 -2.40 6.65 -17.02
CA VAL A 87 -3.76 6.53 -17.51
C VAL A 87 -4.20 7.89 -18.05
N ALA A 88 -4.53 7.91 -19.35
CA ALA A 88 -5.03 9.08 -20.07
C ALA A 88 -4.19 10.36 -19.95
N GLY A 89 -2.89 10.24 -19.63
CA GLY A 89 -1.99 11.40 -19.48
C GLY A 89 -2.20 12.22 -18.20
N VAL A 90 -3.16 11.85 -17.35
CA VAL A 90 -3.61 12.68 -16.21
C VAL A 90 -3.52 11.96 -14.87
N LEU A 91 -3.35 10.64 -14.87
CA LEU A 91 -3.24 9.82 -13.67
C LEU A 91 -2.08 8.84 -13.82
N THR A 92 -1.35 8.61 -12.74
CA THR A 92 -0.30 7.59 -12.66
C THR A 92 -0.70 6.50 -11.68
N ILE A 93 -0.31 5.26 -11.98
CA ILE A 93 -0.48 4.10 -11.12
C ILE A 93 0.89 3.49 -10.91
N ASP A 94 1.34 3.47 -9.67
CA ASP A 94 2.63 2.92 -9.28
C ASP A 94 2.49 1.48 -8.75
N PRO A 95 3.57 0.67 -8.77
CA PRO A 95 3.59 -0.63 -8.11
C PRO A 95 3.21 -0.50 -6.62
N PRO A 96 2.46 -1.45 -6.02
CA PRO A 96 2.03 -2.75 -6.57
C PRO A 96 0.73 -2.74 -7.41
N TYR A 97 0.35 -1.59 -7.98
CA TYR A 97 -0.82 -1.41 -8.85
C TYR A 97 -2.18 -1.59 -8.17
N GLY A 98 -2.30 -1.16 -6.91
CA GLY A 98 -3.56 -1.10 -6.19
C GLY A 98 -4.28 0.26 -6.34
N PRO A 99 -5.52 0.37 -5.83
CA PRO A 99 -6.27 1.62 -5.86
C PRO A 99 -5.59 2.72 -5.05
N GLU A 100 -4.86 2.37 -3.98
CA GLU A 100 -4.12 3.33 -3.16
C GLU A 100 -2.85 3.87 -3.84
N GLN A 101 -2.37 3.20 -4.89
CA GLN A 101 -1.20 3.63 -5.67
C GLN A 101 -1.57 4.44 -6.91
N CYS A 102 -2.81 4.93 -6.99
CA CYS A 102 -3.23 5.87 -8.02
C CYS A 102 -2.93 7.31 -7.57
N SER A 103 -2.39 8.15 -8.46
CA SER A 103 -2.09 9.55 -8.20
C SER A 103 -2.52 10.44 -9.38
N SER A 104 -3.24 11.52 -9.10
CA SER A 104 -3.67 12.48 -10.12
C SER A 104 -3.90 13.85 -9.50
N SER A 105 -3.69 14.91 -10.28
CA SER A 105 -4.05 16.28 -9.89
C SER A 105 -5.55 16.55 -9.93
N ASN A 106 -6.37 15.59 -10.38
CA ASN A 106 -7.82 15.70 -10.45
C ASN A 106 -8.48 14.61 -9.60
N GLU A 107 -9.03 14.99 -8.44
CA GLU A 107 -9.66 14.07 -7.48
C GLU A 107 -10.86 13.30 -8.04
N ILE A 108 -11.61 13.90 -8.96
CA ILE A 108 -12.76 13.23 -9.61
C ILE A 108 -12.27 12.06 -10.47
N ILE A 109 -11.19 12.29 -11.23
CA ILE A 109 -10.58 11.26 -12.08
C ILE A 109 -9.92 10.19 -11.20
N LEU A 110 -9.22 10.61 -10.15
CA LEU A 110 -8.60 9.71 -9.18
C LEU A 110 -9.62 8.72 -8.61
N SER A 111 -10.70 9.22 -8.01
CA SER A 111 -11.74 8.38 -7.40
C SER A 111 -12.36 7.41 -8.41
N ARG A 112 -12.59 7.86 -9.65
CA ARG A 112 -13.15 7.00 -10.71
C ARG A 112 -12.19 5.88 -11.10
N VAL A 113 -10.90 6.17 -11.29
CA VAL A 113 -9.91 5.14 -11.64
C VAL A 113 -9.66 4.21 -10.46
N GLN A 114 -9.62 4.71 -9.24
CA GLN A 114 -9.54 3.86 -8.04
C GLN A 114 -10.70 2.87 -7.97
N GLY A 115 -11.92 3.31 -8.25
CA GLY A 115 -13.09 2.42 -8.33
C GLY A 115 -12.98 1.37 -9.46
N LEU A 116 -12.39 1.74 -10.60
CA LEU A 116 -12.13 0.82 -11.70
C LEU A 116 -11.08 -0.24 -11.32
N VAL A 117 -9.97 0.18 -10.72
CA VAL A 117 -8.91 -0.72 -10.23
C VAL A 117 -9.45 -1.66 -9.14
N GLN A 118 -10.28 -1.14 -8.24
CA GLN A 118 -10.95 -1.94 -7.22
C GLN A 118 -11.88 -2.98 -7.84
N GLY A 119 -12.73 -2.60 -8.79
CA GLY A 119 -13.61 -3.54 -9.51
C GLY A 119 -12.84 -4.59 -10.33
N TYR A 120 -11.62 -4.28 -10.78
CA TYR A 120 -10.72 -5.27 -11.38
C TYR A 120 -10.23 -6.28 -10.34
N LEU A 121 -9.79 -5.83 -9.16
CA LEU A 121 -9.32 -6.71 -8.08
C LEU A 121 -10.43 -7.62 -7.56
N GLU A 122 -11.66 -7.11 -7.44
CA GLU A 122 -12.83 -7.88 -7.01
C GLU A 122 -13.22 -8.97 -8.01
N LYS A 123 -12.97 -8.77 -9.31
CA LYS A 123 -13.24 -9.79 -10.36
C LYS A 123 -12.20 -10.91 -10.42
N GLN A 124 -11.06 -10.78 -9.75
CA GLN A 124 -10.00 -11.79 -9.71
C GLN A 124 -10.14 -12.75 -8.51
N HIS A 125 -11.09 -12.49 -7.60
CA HIS A 125 -11.46 -13.33 -6.47
C HIS A 125 -12.70 -14.18 -6.78
#